data_AF-A0A812RTY6-F1
#
_entry.id   AF-A0A812RTY6-F1
#
_cell.length_a   1.000
_cell.length_b   1.000
_cell.length_c   1.000
_cell.angle_alpha   90.00
_cell.angle_beta   90.00
_cell.angle_gamma   90.00
#
_symmetry.space_group_name_H-M   'P 1'
#
loop_
_entity.id
_entity.type
_entity.pdbx_description
1 polymer ?
#
loop_
_entity_poly.entity_id
_entity_poly.type
_entity_poly.pdbx_seq_one_letter_code
_entity_poly.pdbx_strand_id
1 'polypeptide(L)'
;MEQVYKERKRFGRFYYRFPNGEAGTDVFDRISDFWSSLLRSIDASPVENLVLVSHGLLMRIFCMVYFHWTVEEFEQVWNPSNCEVWALEKGRGRGSYNLAGRWRPSPSGGSFREIRFGAKKNQPLWNHMKFRRGPRVFVVPSADEALDDPMLAELPGNRRQRVLDEEAGEEEVETQE
;
A
#
# COMPACT_ATOMS: atom_id res chain seq x y z
N MET A 1 9.24 -2.20 -28.54
CA MET A 1 8.28 -1.85 -27.46
C MET A 1 7.53 -3.05 -26.91
N GLU A 2 6.94 -3.92 -27.74
CA GLU A 2 6.15 -5.06 -27.24
C GLU A 2 6.97 -6.05 -26.41
N GLN A 3 8.20 -6.38 -26.82
CA GLN A 3 9.12 -7.24 -26.05
C GLN A 3 9.44 -6.66 -24.68
N VAL A 4 9.79 -5.38 -24.62
CA VAL A 4 10.04 -4.61 -23.39
C VAL A 4 8.84 -4.68 -22.43
N TYR A 5 7.61 -4.57 -22.93
CA TYR A 5 6.41 -4.69 -22.09
C TYR A 5 6.17 -6.13 -21.60
N LYS A 6 6.50 -7.15 -22.40
CA LYS A 6 6.42 -8.56 -21.98
C LYS A 6 7.44 -8.86 -20.89
N GLU A 7 8.67 -8.38 -21.04
CA GLU A 7 9.72 -8.50 -20.02
C GLU A 7 9.32 -7.78 -18.73
N ARG A 8 8.84 -6.54 -18.82
CA ARG A 8 8.33 -5.80 -17.65
C ARG A 8 7.24 -6.58 -16.92
N LYS A 9 6.32 -7.21 -17.65
CA LYS A 9 5.25 -8.00 -17.03
C LYS A 9 5.80 -9.22 -16.27
N ARG A 10 6.93 -9.77 -16.71
CA ARG A 10 7.62 -10.90 -16.07
C ARG A 10 8.43 -10.48 -14.84
N PHE A 11 9.15 -9.36 -14.92
CA PHE A 11 10.02 -8.86 -13.85
C PHE A 11 9.29 -8.06 -12.77
N GLY A 12 8.12 -7.49 -13.08
CA GLY A 12 7.42 -6.56 -12.21
C GLY A 12 7.74 -5.10 -12.55
N ARG A 13 6.82 -4.21 -12.23
CA ARG A 13 6.93 -2.78 -12.55
C ARG A 13 7.95 -2.06 -11.68
N PHE A 14 8.19 -2.53 -10.46
CA PHE A 14 9.09 -1.91 -9.51
C PHE A 14 10.56 -2.10 -9.89
N TYR A 15 10.96 -3.33 -10.24
CA TYR A 15 12.36 -3.67 -10.53
C TYR A 15 12.77 -3.54 -11.99
N TYR A 16 11.81 -3.56 -12.93
CA TYR A 16 12.15 -3.51 -14.35
C TYR A 16 12.71 -2.14 -14.74
N ARG A 17 13.93 -2.15 -15.32
CA ARG A 17 14.57 -0.97 -15.88
C ARG A 17 14.40 -0.95 -17.40
N PHE A 18 13.84 0.13 -17.92
CA PHE A 18 13.76 0.33 -19.37
C PHE A 18 15.14 0.66 -19.95
N PRO A 19 15.43 0.27 -21.21
CA PRO A 19 16.63 0.75 -21.90
C PRO A 19 16.64 2.28 -21.94
N ASN A 20 17.70 2.91 -21.42
CA ASN A 20 17.84 4.37 -21.24
C ASN A 20 16.75 5.02 -20.35
N GLY A 21 16.03 4.22 -19.57
CA GLY A 21 15.03 4.70 -18.62
C GLY A 21 15.39 4.32 -17.19
N GLU A 22 14.54 4.77 -16.27
CA GLU A 22 14.69 4.48 -14.85
C GLU A 22 13.86 3.27 -14.43
N ALA A 23 14.32 2.60 -13.38
CA ALA A 23 13.54 1.59 -12.67
C ALA A 23 12.68 2.26 -11.58
N GLY A 24 11.66 1.54 -11.10
CA GLY A 24 10.87 1.99 -9.95
C GLY A 24 11.71 2.14 -8.68
N THR A 25 12.78 1.37 -8.53
CA THR A 25 13.77 1.51 -7.45
C THR A 25 14.47 2.87 -7.47
N ASP A 26 14.88 3.33 -8.66
CA ASP A 26 15.57 4.62 -8.81
C ASP A 26 14.66 5.80 -8.41
N VAL A 27 13.35 5.66 -8.69
CA VAL A 27 12.33 6.63 -8.27
C VAL A 27 12.07 6.54 -6.77
N PHE A 28 12.09 5.35 -6.18
CA PHE A 28 11.90 5.14 -4.74
C PHE A 28 12.95 5.89 -3.91
N ASP A 29 14.21 5.84 -4.31
CA ASP A 29 15.31 6.52 -3.62
C ASP A 29 15.08 8.03 -3.61
N ARG A 30 14.79 8.62 -4.78
CA ARG A 30 14.51 10.06 -4.87
C ARG A 30 13.28 10.50 -4.08
N ILE A 31 12.25 9.66 -4.01
CA ILE A 31 11.04 9.97 -3.25
C ILE A 31 11.30 9.88 -1.74
N SER A 32 12.20 9.01 -1.31
CA SER A 32 12.66 8.94 0.08
C SER A 32 13.38 10.22 0.50
N ASP A 33 14.25 10.75 -0.37
CA ASP A 33 14.94 12.02 -0.15
C ASP A 33 13.97 13.22 -0.17
N PHE A 34 13.06 13.24 -1.14
CA PHE A 34 12.00 14.24 -1.23
C PHE A 34 11.13 14.26 0.01
N TRP A 35 10.70 13.08 0.49
CA TRP A 35 9.86 12.95 1.68
C TRP A 35 10.53 13.52 2.93
N SER A 36 11.81 13.19 3.13
CA SER A 36 12.60 13.71 4.24
C SER A 36 12.72 15.24 4.20
N SER A 37 12.89 15.81 3.01
CA SER A 37 12.94 17.25 2.80
C SER A 37 11.58 17.92 3.02
N LEU A 38 10.51 17.29 2.55
CA LEU A 38 9.14 17.76 2.71
C LEU A 38 8.73 17.83 4.18
N LEU A 39 9.02 16.79 4.96
CA LEU A 39 8.74 16.78 6.40
C LEU A 39 9.40 17.95 7.12
N ARG A 40 10.70 18.19 6.85
CA ARG A 40 11.41 19.35 7.41
C ARG A 40 10.77 20.68 7.01
N SER A 41 10.27 20.79 5.80
CA SER A 41 9.56 21.99 5.34
C SER A 41 8.22 22.19 6.05
N ILE A 42 7.48 21.11 6.30
CA ILE A 42 6.23 21.15 7.06
C ILE A 42 6.49 21.54 8.52
N ASP A 43 7.54 20.99 9.12
CA ASP A 43 7.93 21.33 10.50
C ASP A 43 8.39 22.78 10.64
N ALA A 44 9.08 23.32 9.64
CA ALA A 44 9.52 24.71 9.63
C ALA A 44 8.37 25.71 9.40
N SER A 45 7.36 25.33 8.62
CA SER A 45 6.20 26.16 8.32
C SER A 45 4.94 25.29 8.28
N PRO A 46 4.27 25.08 9.42
CA PRO A 46 3.12 24.19 9.50
C PRO A 46 1.97 24.73 8.65
N VAL A 47 1.45 23.87 7.77
CA VAL A 47 0.25 24.12 6.96
C VAL A 47 -0.85 23.15 7.36
N GLU A 48 -2.11 23.58 7.23
CA GLU A 48 -3.26 22.71 7.53
C GLU A 48 -3.41 21.58 6.51
N ASN A 49 -3.26 21.91 5.22
CA ASN A 49 -3.43 20.98 4.11
C ASN A 49 -2.29 21.13 3.10
N LEU A 50 -1.79 20.01 2.60
CA LEU A 50 -0.76 19.93 1.57
C LEU A 50 -1.32 19.22 0.34
N VAL A 51 -1.11 19.82 -0.85
CA VAL A 51 -1.48 19.20 -2.13
C VAL A 51 -0.21 18.86 -2.89
N LEU A 52 -0.02 17.56 -3.16
CA LEU A 52 1.07 17.06 -4.01
C LEU A 52 0.51 16.69 -5.39
N VAL A 53 1.00 17.35 -6.45
CA VAL A 53 0.62 17.05 -7.83
C VAL A 53 1.73 16.24 -8.48
N SER A 54 1.41 15.06 -9.01
CA SER A 54 2.41 14.15 -9.58
C SER A 54 1.83 13.14 -10.57
N HIS A 55 2.67 12.22 -11.05
CA HIS A 55 2.31 11.11 -11.92
C HIS A 55 1.85 9.87 -11.14
N GLY A 56 1.02 9.02 -11.75
CA GLY A 56 0.42 7.89 -11.04
C GLY A 56 1.42 6.85 -10.50
N LEU A 57 2.54 6.62 -11.20
CA LEU A 57 3.60 5.74 -10.70
C LEU A 57 4.23 6.34 -9.44
N LEU A 58 4.52 7.63 -9.46
CA LEU A 58 5.13 8.35 -8.35
C LEU A 58 4.18 8.38 -7.15
N MET A 59 2.87 8.59 -7.34
CA MET A 59 1.88 8.49 -6.26
C MET A 59 1.91 7.14 -5.55
N ARG A 60 2.02 6.04 -6.31
CA ARG A 60 2.12 4.68 -5.73
C ARG A 60 3.43 4.48 -4.98
N ILE A 61 4.54 4.95 -5.52
CA ILE A 61 5.86 4.87 -4.87
C ILE A 61 5.90 5.75 -3.62
N PHE A 62 5.27 6.92 -3.65
CA PHE A 62 5.12 7.79 -2.47
C PHE A 62 4.39 7.07 -1.34
N CYS A 63 3.26 6.42 -1.63
CA CYS A 63 2.57 5.59 -0.65
C CYS A 63 3.46 4.42 -0.16
N MET A 64 4.22 3.80 -1.05
CA MET A 64 5.17 2.74 -0.67
C MET A 64 6.26 3.24 0.29
N VAL A 65 6.85 4.42 0.03
CA VAL A 65 7.86 5.05 0.91
C VAL A 65 7.25 5.42 2.25
N TYR A 66 6.09 6.08 2.24
CA TYR A 66 5.47 6.65 3.44
C TYR A 66 4.83 5.59 4.35
N PHE A 67 4.05 4.67 3.78
CA PHE A 67 3.36 3.60 4.52
C PHE A 67 4.23 2.35 4.72
N HIS A 68 5.42 2.33 4.11
CA HIS A 68 6.32 1.17 4.09
C HIS A 68 5.67 -0.07 3.46
N TRP A 69 4.99 0.11 2.32
CA TRP A 69 4.44 -1.03 1.58
C TRP A 69 5.56 -1.94 1.07
N THR A 70 5.29 -3.24 1.02
CA THR A 70 6.16 -4.20 0.35
C THR A 70 6.06 -4.05 -1.17
N VAL A 71 6.97 -4.71 -1.90
CA VAL A 71 6.91 -4.68 -3.36
C VAL A 71 5.68 -5.43 -3.87
N GLU A 72 5.30 -6.52 -3.22
CA GLU A 72 4.12 -7.33 -3.55
C GLU A 72 2.83 -6.52 -3.38
N GLU A 73 2.74 -5.77 -2.28
CA GLU A 73 1.67 -4.82 -2.00
C GLU A 73 1.60 -3.74 -3.08
N PHE A 74 2.74 -3.12 -3.39
CA PHE A 74 2.83 -2.11 -4.44
C PHE A 74 2.36 -2.64 -5.79
N GLU A 75 2.79 -3.83 -6.22
CA GLU A 75 2.44 -4.40 -7.53
C GLU A 75 0.95 -4.68 -7.69
N GLN A 76 0.24 -4.95 -6.59
CA GLN A 76 -1.20 -5.16 -6.56
C GLN A 76 -2.00 -3.84 -6.62
N VAL A 77 -1.41 -2.72 -6.21
CA VAL A 77 -2.05 -1.40 -6.33
C VAL A 77 -2.02 -0.96 -7.79
N TRP A 78 -3.18 -0.61 -8.33
CA TRP A 78 -3.28 -0.13 -9.71
C TRP A 78 -2.95 1.36 -9.83
N ASN A 79 -2.45 1.75 -11.00
CA ASN A 79 -2.18 3.14 -11.31
C ASN A 79 -3.45 3.99 -11.16
N PRO A 80 -3.40 5.17 -10.51
CA PRO A 80 -4.52 6.10 -10.50
C PRO A 80 -4.87 6.56 -11.92
N SER A 81 -6.12 6.96 -12.11
CA SER A 81 -6.57 7.59 -13.36
C SER A 81 -6.09 9.04 -13.42
N ASN A 82 -6.15 9.67 -14.60
CA ASN A 82 -5.79 11.08 -14.73
C ASN A 82 -6.64 11.95 -13.81
N CYS A 83 -6.01 12.90 -13.13
CA CYS A 83 -6.62 13.80 -12.15
C CYS A 83 -7.33 13.09 -10.98
N GLU A 84 -6.98 11.84 -10.71
CA GLU A 84 -7.49 11.13 -9.55
C GLU A 84 -6.80 11.61 -8.27
N VAL A 85 -7.60 11.92 -7.25
CA VAL A 85 -7.11 12.44 -5.97
C VAL A 85 -7.09 11.31 -4.95
N TRP A 86 -5.95 11.06 -4.33
CA TRP A 86 -5.82 10.20 -3.16
C TRP A 86 -5.63 11.08 -1.95
N ALA A 87 -6.48 10.90 -0.93
CA ALA A 87 -6.42 11.69 0.29
C ALA A 87 -5.77 10.90 1.41
N LEU A 88 -4.89 11.59 2.12
CA LEU A 88 -4.28 11.14 3.36
C LEU A 88 -4.82 12.03 4.47
N GLU A 89 -5.53 11.42 5.44
CA GLU A 89 -6.13 12.15 6.55
C GLU A 89 -5.26 12.02 7.78
N LYS A 90 -5.16 13.11 8.56
CA LYS A 90 -4.42 13.09 9.82
C LYS A 90 -5.10 12.11 10.78
N GLY A 91 -4.37 11.08 11.20
CA GLY A 91 -4.86 10.13 12.18
C GLY A 91 -5.09 10.79 13.54
N ARG A 92 -5.94 10.18 14.36
CA ARG A 92 -6.20 10.63 15.75
C ARG A 92 -4.97 10.57 16.66
N GLY A 93 -3.90 9.91 16.23
CA GLY A 93 -2.65 9.71 16.98
C GLY A 93 -1.46 10.52 16.44
N ARG A 94 -0.28 10.16 16.95
CA ARG A 94 1.04 10.81 16.79
C ARG A 94 1.39 11.18 15.34
N GLY A 95 1.07 12.39 14.89
CA GLY A 95 1.63 13.06 13.71
C GLY A 95 1.54 12.31 12.37
N SER A 96 0.81 11.20 12.30
CA SER A 96 0.77 10.31 11.16
C SER A 96 -0.51 10.49 10.37
N TYR A 97 -0.41 10.42 9.06
CA TYR A 97 -1.51 10.37 8.12
C TYR A 97 -1.87 8.93 7.75
N ASN A 98 -3.17 8.68 7.59
CA ASN A 98 -3.76 7.42 7.15
C ASN A 98 -4.34 7.59 5.75
N LEU A 99 -4.32 6.53 4.95
CA LEU A 99 -4.86 6.54 3.60
C LEU A 99 -6.39 6.44 3.64
N ALA A 100 -7.09 7.55 3.40
CA ALA A 100 -8.55 7.59 3.37
C ALA A 100 -9.13 7.00 2.07
N GLY A 101 -8.36 7.11 0.97
CA GLY A 101 -8.70 6.51 -0.33
C GLY A 101 -8.83 7.54 -1.44
N ARG A 102 -9.62 7.20 -2.46
CA ARG A 102 -9.84 8.02 -3.66
C ARG A 102 -10.96 9.02 -3.42
N TRP A 103 -10.63 10.30 -3.37
CA TRP A 103 -11.63 11.35 -3.29
C TRP A 103 -12.32 11.54 -4.64
N ARG A 104 -13.66 11.59 -4.63
CA ARG A 104 -14.45 12.02 -5.78
C ARG A 104 -15.36 13.19 -5.41
N PRO A 105 -15.22 14.33 -6.08
CA PRO A 105 -16.15 15.44 -5.87
C PRO A 105 -17.54 15.07 -6.37
N SER A 106 -18.57 15.54 -5.65
CA SER A 106 -19.98 15.47 -6.02
C SER A 106 -20.63 16.81 -5.68
N PRO A 107 -21.66 17.28 -6.41
CA PRO A 107 -22.34 18.54 -6.13
C PRO A 107 -22.89 18.67 -4.70
N SER A 108 -23.23 17.55 -4.06
CA SER A 108 -23.78 17.46 -2.70
C SER A 108 -22.74 17.23 -1.60
N GLY A 109 -21.44 17.27 -1.93
CA GLY A 109 -20.36 16.85 -1.04
C GLY A 109 -19.69 15.57 -1.55
N GLY A 110 -18.37 15.57 -1.62
CA GLY A 110 -17.61 14.46 -2.19
C GLY A 110 -17.65 13.20 -1.32
N SER A 111 -17.25 12.08 -1.92
CA SER A 111 -17.18 10.79 -1.24
C SER A 111 -15.84 10.12 -1.49
N PHE A 112 -15.39 9.34 -0.50
CA PHE A 112 -14.24 8.48 -0.65
C PHE A 112 -14.64 7.15 -1.30
N ARG A 113 -13.80 6.68 -2.20
CA ARG A 113 -13.87 5.34 -2.80
C ARG A 113 -12.58 4.59 -2.51
N GLU A 114 -12.68 3.28 -2.43
CA GLU A 114 -11.50 2.42 -2.27
C GLU A 114 -10.52 2.59 -3.44
N ILE A 115 -9.22 2.55 -3.11
CA ILE A 115 -8.16 2.51 -4.11
C ILE A 115 -8.20 1.16 -4.82
N ARG A 116 -7.93 1.17 -6.12
CA ARG A 116 -7.99 -0.03 -6.95
C ARG A 116 -6.85 -0.98 -6.58
N PHE A 117 -7.18 -2.10 -5.95
CA PHE A 117 -6.23 -3.10 -5.48
C PHE A 117 -6.59 -4.51 -6.00
N GLY A 118 -5.59 -5.39 -6.02
CA GLY A 118 -5.71 -6.80 -6.39
C GLY A 118 -5.92 -7.07 -7.88
N ALA A 119 -6.06 -8.35 -8.24
CA ALA A 119 -6.14 -8.80 -9.63
C ALA A 119 -7.34 -8.19 -10.39
N LYS A 120 -8.47 -8.02 -9.71
CA LYS A 120 -9.76 -7.58 -10.28
C LYS A 120 -10.05 -6.08 -10.11
N LYS A 121 -9.14 -5.28 -9.53
CA LYS A 121 -9.29 -3.83 -9.26
C LYS A 121 -10.40 -3.42 -8.29
N ASN A 122 -11.15 -4.38 -7.76
CA ASN A 122 -12.32 -4.16 -6.91
C ASN A 122 -12.08 -4.67 -5.47
N GLN A 123 -10.89 -5.19 -5.18
CA GLN A 123 -10.55 -5.61 -3.84
C GLN A 123 -10.20 -4.38 -3.01
N PRO A 124 -10.63 -4.31 -1.74
CA PRO A 124 -10.17 -3.27 -0.83
C PRO A 124 -8.67 -3.43 -0.58
N LEU A 125 -7.99 -2.35 -0.21
CA LEU A 125 -6.66 -2.50 0.36
C LEU A 125 -6.76 -3.24 1.68
N TRP A 126 -5.74 -4.07 1.95
CA TRP A 126 -5.56 -4.66 3.26
C TRP A 126 -5.46 -3.58 4.34
N ASN A 127 -6.01 -3.87 5.50
CA ASN A 127 -6.14 -2.88 6.57
C ASN A 127 -4.79 -2.27 6.98
N HIS A 128 -3.73 -3.07 7.10
CA HIS A 128 -2.40 -2.57 7.45
C HIS A 128 -1.80 -1.60 6.42
N MET A 129 -2.19 -1.69 5.15
CA MET A 129 -1.69 -0.80 4.10
C MET A 129 -2.24 0.63 4.23
N LYS A 130 -3.34 0.83 4.97
CA LYS A 130 -3.97 2.14 5.17
C LYS A 130 -3.28 2.97 6.25
N PHE A 131 -2.43 2.34 7.06
CA PHE A 131 -1.76 2.96 8.20
C PHE A 131 -0.25 2.97 8.00
N ARG A 132 0.42 4.01 8.52
CA ARG A 132 1.87 4.05 8.51
C ARG A 132 2.40 2.96 9.43
N ARG A 133 3.06 1.94 8.86
CA ARG A 133 3.76 0.92 9.65
C ARG A 133 4.89 1.59 10.43
N GLY A 134 5.23 1.05 11.60
CA GLY A 134 6.39 1.48 12.38
C GLY A 134 7.69 1.35 11.57
N PRO A 135 8.87 1.64 12.17
CA PRO A 135 10.14 1.25 11.57
C PRO A 135 10.02 -0.19 11.09
N ARG A 136 10.50 -0.52 9.89
CA ARG A 136 10.51 -1.90 9.40
C ARG A 136 11.27 -2.72 10.44
N VAL A 137 10.54 -3.34 11.37
CA VAL A 137 11.08 -4.34 12.26
C VAL A 137 11.51 -5.41 11.29
N PHE A 138 12.81 -5.59 11.13
CA PHE A 138 13.31 -6.82 10.56
C PHE A 138 12.73 -7.90 11.46
N VAL A 139 11.70 -8.58 10.97
CA VAL A 139 11.30 -9.85 11.53
C VAL A 139 12.52 -10.73 11.30
N VAL A 140 13.33 -10.86 12.35
CA VAL A 140 14.37 -11.87 12.38
C VAL A 140 13.61 -13.19 12.27
N PRO A 141 13.87 -14.05 11.28
CA PRO A 141 13.06 -15.25 11.02
C PRO A 141 13.02 -16.30 12.14
N SER A 142 13.49 -15.98 13.36
CA SER A 142 13.62 -16.94 14.45
C SER A 142 12.55 -16.83 15.54
N ALA A 143 11.55 -15.95 15.41
CA ALA A 143 10.45 -15.89 16.36
C ALA A 143 9.16 -16.38 15.67
N ASP A 144 8.64 -17.52 16.12
CA ASP A 144 7.46 -18.19 15.56
C ASP A 144 6.19 -17.31 15.57
N GLU A 145 6.17 -16.24 16.38
CA GLU A 145 5.01 -15.35 16.59
C GLU A 145 4.93 -14.16 15.60
N ALA A 146 5.89 -14.03 14.69
CA ALA A 146 5.99 -12.82 13.85
C ALA A 146 4.84 -12.61 12.85
N LEU A 147 4.00 -13.62 12.64
CA LEU A 147 2.79 -13.56 11.80
C LEU A 147 1.50 -13.38 12.61
N ASP A 148 1.58 -13.36 13.94
CA ASP A 148 0.40 -13.29 14.83
C ASP A 148 -0.06 -11.85 15.14
N ASP A 149 0.56 -10.85 14.52
CA ASP A 149 0.12 -9.45 14.61
C ASP A 149 -1.34 -9.33 14.07
N PRO A 150 -2.31 -8.85 14.89
CA PRO A 150 -3.71 -8.68 14.47
C PRO A 150 -3.86 -7.83 13.20
N MET A 151 -2.90 -6.94 12.94
CA MET A 151 -2.86 -6.09 11.75
C MET A 151 -2.59 -6.88 10.46
N LEU A 152 -1.93 -8.03 10.58
CA LEU A 152 -1.51 -8.90 9.48
C LEU A 152 -2.48 -10.09 9.27
N ALA A 153 -3.60 -10.12 9.99
CA ALA A 153 -4.54 -11.23 10.00
C ALA A 153 -5.06 -11.61 8.61
N GLU A 154 -5.24 -10.61 7.73
CA GLU A 154 -5.80 -10.75 6.39
C GLU A 154 -4.77 -11.17 5.31
N LEU A 155 -3.50 -11.39 5.69
CA LEU A 155 -2.47 -11.78 4.73
C LEU A 155 -2.66 -13.25 4.27
N PRO A 156 -2.50 -13.54 2.96
CA PRO A 156 -2.49 -14.92 2.47
C PRO A 156 -1.38 -15.74 3.15
N GLY A 157 -1.74 -16.85 3.80
CA GLY A 157 -0.79 -17.78 4.44
C GLY A 157 -0.70 -17.68 5.96
N ASN A 158 -1.48 -16.79 6.60
CA ASN A 158 -1.58 -16.72 8.05
C ASN A 158 -2.00 -18.09 8.64
N ARG A 159 -1.20 -18.62 9.57
CA ARG A 159 -1.41 -19.96 10.16
C ARG A 159 -2.73 -20.01 10.95
N ARG A 160 -3.12 -18.89 11.57
CA ARG A 160 -4.35 -18.79 12.37
C ARG A 160 -5.63 -18.92 11.53
N GLN A 161 -5.63 -18.37 10.31
CA GLN A 161 -6.76 -18.55 9.39
C GLN A 161 -6.87 -20.02 8.96
N ARG A 162 -5.75 -20.70 8.70
CA ARG A 162 -5.76 -22.15 8.42
C ARG A 162 -6.28 -22.98 9.59
N VAL A 163 -5.84 -22.69 10.81
CA VAL A 163 -6.30 -23.43 12.00
C VAL A 163 -7.80 -23.20 12.23
N LEU A 164 -8.29 -21.97 12.09
CA LEU A 164 -9.72 -21.67 12.21
C LEU A 164 -10.55 -22.29 11.08
N ASP A 165 -10.04 -22.32 9.85
CA ASP A 165 -10.70 -22.96 8.71
C ASP A 165 -10.65 -24.51 8.82
N GLU A 166 -9.61 -25.09 9.45
CA GLU A 166 -9.49 -26.52 9.77
C GLU A 166 -10.42 -26.91 10.92
N GLU A 167 -10.45 -26.15 12.02
CA GLU A 167 -11.35 -26.36 13.16
C GLU A 167 -12.83 -26.19 12.77
N ALA A 168 -13.15 -25.22 11.91
CA ALA A 168 -14.51 -25.04 11.37
C ALA A 168 -14.92 -26.18 10.42
N GLY A 169 -13.95 -26.79 9.72
CA GLY A 169 -14.18 -27.96 8.90
C GLY A 169 -14.39 -29.25 9.70
N GLU A 170 -13.79 -29.35 10.89
CA GLU A 170 -13.97 -30.49 11.81
C GLU A 170 -15.33 -30.43 12.54
N GLU A 171 -15.78 -29.24 12.97
CA GLU A 171 -17.10 -29.07 13.60
C GLU A 171 -18.28 -29.35 12.63
N GLU A 172 -18.14 -29.09 11.33
CA GLU A 172 -19.17 -29.41 10.33
C GLU A 172 -19.28 -30.93 10.04
N VAL A 173 -18.23 -31.70 10.31
CA VAL A 173 -18.22 -33.16 10.15
C VAL A 173 -18.80 -33.87 11.37
N GLU A 174 -18.55 -33.36 12.58
CA GLU A 174 -19.03 -33.95 13.84
C GLU A 174 -20.53 -33.71 14.10
N THR A 175 -21.12 -32.71 13.43
CA THR A 175 -22.57 -32.41 13.55
C THR A 175 -23.46 -33.18 12.56
N GLN A 176 -22.89 -34.05 11.72
CA GLN A 176 -23.62 -34.88 10.75
C GLN A 176 -23.67 -36.39 11.08
N GLU A 177 -23.19 -36.83 12.25
CA GLU A 177 -23.38 -38.19 12.78
C GLU A 177 -24.50 -38.31 13.81
#